data_AF-A0A2L2Z3T2-F1
#
_entry.id   AF-A0A2L2Z3T2-F1
#
_cell.length_a   1.000
_cell.length_b   1.000
_cell.length_c   1.000
_cell.angle_alpha   90.00
_cell.angle_beta   90.00
_cell.angle_gamma   90.00
#
_symmetry.space_group_name_H-M   'P 1'
#
loop_
_entity.id
_entity.type
_entity.pdbx_description
1 polymer ?
#
loop_
_entity_poly.entity_id
_entity_poly.type
_entity_poly.pdbx_seq_one_letter_code
_entity_poly.pdbx_strand_id
1 'polypeptide(L)'
;MKTCLFLAGLLAVSLAEIIQLIAQHQIEARLAMLTPDLYDGDMAGIDGPFDSERYAIVGNHYRWPNARVPRVTSSHSHPILQKRTHTWGGLK
;
A
#
# COMPACT_ATOMS: atom_id res chain seq x y z
N MET A 1 11.69 -21.89 -35.11
CA MET A 1 10.23 -21.87 -34.82
C MET A 1 9.91 -22.08 -33.34
N LYS A 2 10.40 -23.12 -32.67
CA LYS A 2 10.08 -23.40 -31.25
C LYS A 2 10.55 -22.32 -30.27
N THR A 3 11.76 -21.79 -30.44
CA THR A 3 12.32 -20.70 -29.60
C THR A 3 11.51 -19.40 -29.67
N CYS A 4 11.02 -19.03 -30.85
CA CYS A 4 10.16 -17.85 -31.02
C CYS A 4 8.82 -18.02 -30.28
N LEU A 5 8.24 -19.22 -30.28
CA LEU A 5 7.01 -19.52 -29.53
C LEU A 5 7.22 -19.40 -28.02
N PHE A 6 8.36 -19.90 -27.51
CA PHE A 6 8.71 -19.73 -26.10
C PHE A 6 8.87 -18.26 -25.69
N LEU A 7 9.58 -17.47 -26.49
CA LEU A 7 9.78 -16.04 -26.21
C LEU A 7 8.47 -15.25 -26.31
N ALA A 8 7.63 -15.55 -27.30
CA ALA A 8 6.31 -14.93 -27.43
C ALA A 8 5.40 -15.26 -26.23
N GLY A 9 5.45 -16.50 -25.73
CA GLY A 9 4.73 -16.91 -24.53
C GLY A 9 5.19 -16.17 -23.27
N LEU A 10 6.50 -16.06 -23.05
CA LEU A 10 7.06 -15.31 -21.92
C LEU A 10 6.70 -13.82 -22.00
N LEU A 11 6.78 -13.23 -23.19
CA LEU A 11 6.40 -11.84 -23.42
C LEU A 11 4.91 -11.62 -23.10
N ALA A 12 4.03 -12.51 -23.58
CA ALA A 12 2.60 -12.42 -23.32
C ALA A 12 2.26 -12.49 -21.83
N VAL A 13 2.92 -13.37 -21.07
CA VAL A 13 2.74 -13.48 -19.62
C VAL A 13 3.21 -12.22 -18.91
N SER A 14 4.41 -11.73 -19.23
CA SER A 14 4.94 -10.50 -18.62
C SER A 14 4.06 -9.27 -18.91
N LEU A 15 3.50 -9.18 -20.12
CA LEU A 15 2.62 -8.08 -20.50
C LEU A 15 1.27 -8.15 -19.78
N ALA A 16 0.72 -9.36 -19.60
CA ALA A 16 -0.52 -9.55 -18.86
C ALA A 16 -0.38 -9.10 -17.39
N GLU A 17 0.74 -9.43 -16.74
CA GLU A 17 1.03 -8.99 -15.37
C GLU A 17 1.12 -7.45 -15.26
N ILE A 18 1.79 -6.80 -16.21
CA ILE A 18 1.91 -5.33 -16.24
C ILE A 18 0.53 -4.67 -16.40
N ILE A 19 -0.31 -5.19 -17.30
CA ILE A 19 -1.66 -4.65 -17.54
C ILE A 19 -2.53 -4.79 -16.29
N GLN A 20 -2.48 -5.94 -15.62
CA GLN A 20 -3.22 -6.15 -14.37
C GLN A 20 -2.75 -5.21 -13.26
N LEU A 21 -1.44 -5.01 -13.13
CA LEU A 21 -0.86 -4.10 -12.13
C LEU A 21 -1.30 -2.66 -12.37
N ILE A 22 -1.29 -2.18 -13.62
CA ILE A 22 -1.73 -0.83 -13.98
C ILE A 22 -3.21 -0.65 -13.65
N ALA A 23 -4.07 -1.61 -14.04
CA ALA A 23 -5.50 -1.53 -13.76
C ALA A 23 -5.79 -1.48 -12.26
N GLN A 24 -5.09 -2.29 -11.47
CA GLN A 24 -5.21 -2.29 -10.01
C GLN A 24 -4.80 -0.93 -9.42
N HIS A 25 -3.66 -0.38 -9.85
CA HIS A 25 -3.17 0.88 -9.34
C HIS A 25 -4.11 2.05 -9.65
N GLN A 26 -4.72 2.06 -10.84
CA GLN A 26 -5.72 3.06 -11.21
C GLN A 26 -6.99 2.96 -10.36
N ILE A 27 -7.43 1.74 -10.01
CA ILE A 27 -8.58 1.55 -9.12
C ILE A 27 -8.25 2.04 -7.71
N GLU A 28 -7.07 1.69 -7.17
CA GLU A 28 -6.64 2.12 -5.84
C GLU A 28 -6.51 3.66 -5.77
N ALA A 29 -5.93 4.29 -6.78
CA ALA A 29 -5.83 5.75 -6.86
C ALA A 29 -7.23 6.40 -6.89
N ARG A 30 -8.16 5.85 -7.67
CA ARG A 30 -9.54 6.35 -7.70
C ARG A 30 -10.24 6.18 -6.36
N LEU A 31 -10.04 5.06 -5.67
CA LEU A 31 -10.62 4.82 -4.35
C LEU A 31 -10.05 5.78 -3.29
N ALA A 32 -8.75 6.06 -3.31
CA ALA A 32 -8.15 7.07 -2.44
C ALA A 32 -8.77 8.46 -2.68
N MET A 33 -8.98 8.85 -3.94
CA MET A 33 -9.61 10.13 -4.29
C MET A 33 -11.10 10.24 -3.90
N LEU A 34 -11.77 9.15 -3.54
CA LEU A 34 -13.17 9.15 -3.10
C LEU A 34 -13.34 9.43 -1.60
N THR A 35 -12.24 9.65 -0.86
CA THR A 35 -12.24 9.95 0.58
C THR A 35 -11.84 11.42 0.80
N PRO A 36 -12.75 12.38 0.51
CA PRO A 36 -12.42 13.81 0.46
C PRO A 36 -12.10 14.42 1.82
N ASP A 37 -12.38 13.70 2.90
CA ASP A 37 -12.06 14.03 4.28
C ASP A 37 -10.65 13.59 4.71
N LEU A 38 -9.96 12.78 3.89
CA LEU A 38 -8.58 12.37 4.11
C LEU A 38 -7.62 13.25 3.30
N TYR A 39 -6.52 13.63 3.94
CA TYR A 39 -5.40 14.30 3.31
C TYR A 39 -4.72 13.37 2.30
N ASP A 40 -4.43 13.89 1.09
CA ASP A 40 -3.99 13.12 -0.10
C ASP A 40 -4.86 11.88 -0.45
N GLY A 41 -6.07 11.78 0.14
CA GLY A 41 -7.01 10.70 -0.07
C GLY A 41 -6.80 9.44 0.79
N ASP A 42 -5.74 9.37 1.59
CA ASP A 42 -5.42 8.17 2.40
C ASP A 42 -4.85 8.45 3.81
N MET A 43 -4.58 9.71 4.17
CA MET A 43 -4.08 10.09 5.49
C MET A 43 -5.15 10.85 6.29
N ALA A 44 -5.53 10.32 7.45
CA ALA A 44 -6.31 11.11 8.40
C ALA A 44 -5.41 12.23 8.97
N GLY A 45 -5.86 13.48 8.87
CA GLY A 45 -5.16 14.62 9.47
C GLY A 45 -5.04 14.49 10.99
N ILE A 46 -4.08 15.19 11.58
CA ILE A 46 -3.97 15.31 13.04
C ILE A 46 -4.62 16.64 13.43
N ASP A 47 -5.73 16.60 14.14
CA ASP A 47 -6.32 17.82 14.71
C ASP A 47 -5.39 18.39 15.79
N GLY A 48 -4.84 19.58 15.57
CA GLY A 48 -4.03 20.26 16.59
C GLY A 48 -2.88 21.12 16.05
N PRO A 49 -1.96 21.57 16.93
CA PRO A 49 -0.91 22.53 16.58
C PRO A 49 0.13 22.00 15.57
N PHE A 50 0.13 20.69 15.30
CA PHE A 50 1.00 20.04 14.32
C PHE A 50 0.30 19.75 12.98
N ASP A 51 -0.93 20.25 12.79
CA ASP A 51 -1.66 20.14 11.53
C ASP A 51 -0.95 20.82 10.35
N SER A 52 0.05 21.66 10.60
CA SER A 52 0.90 22.27 9.57
C SER A 52 2.08 21.40 9.14
N GLU A 53 2.43 20.34 9.89
CA GLU A 53 3.57 19.44 9.62
C GLU A 53 3.19 18.28 8.68
N ARG A 54 2.37 18.55 7.66
CA ARG A 54 1.72 17.53 6.80
C ARG A 54 2.66 16.69 5.92
N TYR A 55 3.96 16.99 5.93
CA TYR A 55 5.00 16.26 5.19
C TYR A 55 6.21 15.89 6.06
N ALA A 56 6.19 16.19 7.37
CA ALA A 56 7.31 15.88 8.24
C ALA A 56 7.06 14.57 9.00
N ILE A 57 8.13 13.79 9.22
CA ILE A 57 8.10 12.76 10.26
C ILE A 57 8.00 13.51 11.58
N VAL A 58 6.80 13.57 12.14
CA VAL A 58 6.53 14.27 13.40
C VAL A 58 7.49 13.76 14.48
N GLY A 59 7.89 14.65 15.39
CA GLY A 59 8.90 14.37 16.42
C GLY A 59 8.62 13.11 17.24
N ASN A 60 9.59 12.70 18.09
CA ASN A 60 9.56 11.40 18.80
C ASN A 60 8.25 11.09 19.56
N HIS A 61 7.46 12.10 19.92
CA HIS A 61 6.15 11.96 20.57
C HIS A 61 5.11 11.16 19.76
N TYR A 62 5.23 11.08 18.43
CA TYR A 62 4.30 10.37 17.56
C TYR A 62 4.81 9.00 17.08
N ARG A 63 5.98 8.57 17.58
CA ARG A 63 6.59 7.28 17.24
C ARG A 63 6.11 6.19 18.20
N TRP A 64 5.86 5.01 17.64
CA TRP A 64 5.54 3.84 18.47
C TRP A 64 6.72 3.45 19.35
N PRO A 65 6.48 3.20 20.66
CA PRO A 65 7.55 2.79 21.57
C PRO A 65 8.18 1.49 21.08
N ASN A 66 9.52 1.43 21.11
CA ASN A 66 10.31 0.28 20.64
C ASN A 66 10.08 -0.10 19.17
N ALA A 67 9.58 0.83 18.33
CA ALA A 67 9.22 0.59 16.93
C ALA A 67 8.22 -0.57 16.75
N ARG A 68 7.41 -0.87 17.77
CA ARG A 68 6.39 -1.93 17.73
C ARG A 68 5.01 -1.32 17.60
N VAL A 69 4.30 -1.71 16.54
CA VAL A 69 2.92 -1.27 16.27
C VAL A 69 1.96 -2.39 16.65
N PRO A 70 1.23 -2.29 17.78
CA PRO A 70 0.15 -3.22 18.10
C PRO A 70 -0.97 -3.08 17.08
N ARG A 71 -1.46 -4.19 16.54
CA ARG A 71 -2.59 -4.21 15.60
C ARG A 71 -3.68 -5.16 16.10
N VAL A 72 -4.93 -4.75 15.95
CA VAL A 72 -6.11 -5.61 16.12
C VAL A 72 -6.77 -5.77 14.75
N THR A 73 -7.04 -7.00 14.34
CA THR A 73 -7.69 -7.31 13.07
C THR A 73 -9.18 -7.54 13.32
N SER A 74 -10.06 -6.78 12.66
CA SER A 74 -11.50 -7.01 12.73
C SER A 74 -11.95 -8.09 11.74
N SER A 75 -13.11 -8.70 12.00
CA SER A 75 -13.71 -9.71 11.12
C SER A 75 -14.07 -9.19 9.72
N HIS A 76 -14.15 -7.87 9.55
CA HIS A 76 -14.46 -7.18 8.29
C HIS A 76 -13.20 -6.71 7.54
N SER A 77 -12.01 -7.03 8.05
CA SER A 77 -10.75 -6.59 7.44
C SER A 77 -10.50 -7.26 6.09
N HIS A 78 -9.98 -6.49 5.13
CA HIS A 78 -9.76 -6.98 3.77
C HIS A 78 -8.58 -7.97 3.73
N PRO A 79 -8.68 -9.11 3.01
CA PRO A 79 -7.67 -10.19 3.04
C PRO A 79 -6.24 -9.75 2.67
N ILE A 80 -6.09 -8.67 1.89
CA ILE A 80 -4.81 -8.12 1.46
C ILE A 80 -4.02 -7.51 2.64
N LEU A 81 -4.72 -6.95 3.63
CA LEU A 81 -4.08 -6.39 4.84
C LEU A 81 -3.50 -7.48 5.75
N GLN A 82 -4.01 -8.71 5.65
CA GLN A 82 -3.51 -9.88 6.38
C GLN A 82 -2.25 -10.48 5.74
N LYS A 83 -2.15 -10.47 4.40
CA LYS A 83 -0.98 -11.05 3.69
C LYS A 83 0.30 -10.19 3.78
N ARG A 84 0.18 -8.85 3.77
CA ARG A 84 1.35 -7.94 3.75
C ARG A 84 2.15 -7.88 5.05
N THR A 85 1.64 -8.37 6.18
CA THR A 85 2.37 -8.36 7.46
C THR A 85 3.31 -9.54 7.64
N HIS A 86 3.11 -10.64 6.91
CA HIS A 86 3.96 -11.82 7.04
C HIS A 86 5.32 -11.67 6.33
N THR A 87 5.46 -10.72 5.40
CA THR A 87 6.68 -10.55 4.59
C THR A 87 7.74 -9.63 5.21
N TRP A 88 7.42 -8.89 6.28
CA TRP A 88 8.37 -7.97 6.94
C TRP A 88 9.01 -8.52 8.22
N GLY A 89 8.65 -9.75 8.64
CA GLY A 89 9.20 -10.39 9.84
C GLY A 89 10.58 -11.05 9.69
N GLY A 90 11.25 -10.89 8.54
CA GLY A 90 12.42 -11.68 8.14
C GLY A 90 13.78 -10.96 8.12
N LEU A 91 13.87 -9.72 8.61
CA LEU A 91 15.17 -9.05 8.78
C LEU A 91 15.54 -9.03 10.27
N LYS A 92 16.19 -10.11 10.69
CA LYS A 92 17.10 -10.14 11.83
C LYS A 92 18.48 -10.52 11.31
#